data_AF-A0A7S4MVG4-F1
#
_entry.id   AF-A0A7S4MVG4-F1
#
_cell.length_a   1.000
_cell.length_b   1.000
_cell.length_c   1.000
_cell.angle_alpha   90.00
_cell.angle_beta   90.00
_cell.angle_gamma   90.00
#
_symmetry.space_group_name_H-M   'P 1'
#
loop_
_entity.id
_entity.type
_entity.pdbx_description
1 polymer ?
#
loop_
_entity_poly.entity_id
_entity_poly.type
_entity_poly.pdbx_seq_one_letter_code
_entity_poly.pdbx_strand_id
1 'polypeptide(L)'
;LLPILYGSDEKCPVGRAVATSPGWGSELSKEYECVVHTVPPFYHHSPDVNPEEGLSSCYKEALPLGFREGAKKAGLLHVSDVIRVASPLIGAGCRGFPGRVAIKVAAEESVRWRDNEGAGGEVLAFGIPDRVIADELVNEIEQEDRKRRKALRETNSF
;
A
#
# COMPACT_ATOMS: atom_id res chain seq x y z
N LEU A 1 -13.98 -13.89 -5.13
CA LEU A 1 -13.01 -14.83 -5.73
C LEU A 1 -11.62 -14.26 -5.51
N LEU A 2 -10.69 -15.04 -4.98
CA LEU A 2 -9.27 -14.66 -4.93
C LEU A 2 -8.71 -14.67 -6.36
N PRO A 3 -7.76 -13.79 -6.71
CA PRO A 3 -7.10 -13.86 -8.00
C PRO A 3 -6.36 -15.19 -8.12
N ILE A 4 -6.73 -15.99 -9.12
CA ILE A 4 -6.02 -17.21 -9.51
C ILE A 4 -4.97 -16.79 -10.52
N LEU A 5 -3.69 -16.98 -10.20
CA LEU A 5 -2.61 -16.88 -11.18
C LEU A 5 -2.78 -18.02 -12.18
N TYR A 6 -2.70 -17.73 -13.48
CA TYR A 6 -2.92 -18.69 -14.57
C TYR A 6 -2.27 -20.06 -14.30
N GLY A 7 -3.10 -21.10 -14.10
CA GLY A 7 -2.68 -22.51 -14.17
C GLY A 7 -2.29 -23.18 -12.85
N SER A 8 -2.19 -22.48 -11.72
CA SER A 8 -2.10 -23.09 -10.40
C SER A 8 -3.03 -22.36 -9.43
N ASP A 9 -3.73 -23.10 -8.57
CA ASP A 9 -4.58 -22.56 -7.48
C ASP A 9 -3.69 -21.98 -6.35
N GLU A 10 -2.71 -21.16 -6.73
CA GLU A 10 -1.75 -20.54 -5.84
C GLU A 10 -2.40 -19.32 -5.20
N LYS A 11 -2.77 -19.50 -3.93
CA LYS A 11 -3.20 -18.41 -3.06
C LYS A 11 -2.07 -17.40 -2.93
N CYS A 12 -2.38 -16.12 -3.08
CA CYS A 12 -1.44 -15.04 -2.77
C CYS A 12 -0.92 -15.21 -1.34
N PRO A 13 0.40 -15.42 -1.13
CA PRO A 13 0.93 -15.64 0.21
C PRO A 13 0.75 -14.40 1.09
N VAL A 14 0.73 -14.63 2.41
CA VAL A 14 0.67 -13.53 3.39
C VAL A 14 1.87 -12.59 3.20
N GLY A 15 1.63 -11.28 3.25
CA GLY A 15 2.66 -10.27 3.09
C GLY A 15 3.13 -10.07 1.65
N ARG A 16 2.57 -10.77 0.66
CA ARG A 16 2.88 -10.62 -0.77
C ARG A 16 1.79 -9.83 -1.48
N ALA A 17 2.11 -9.36 -2.68
CA ALA A 17 1.16 -8.69 -3.55
C ALA A 17 1.18 -9.25 -4.98
N VAL A 18 0.02 -9.23 -5.65
CA VAL A 18 -0.16 -9.68 -7.03
C VAL A 18 -1.04 -8.68 -7.77
N ALA A 19 -0.62 -8.25 -8.96
CA ALA A 19 -1.42 -7.40 -9.82
C ALA A 19 -2.22 -8.23 -10.82
N THR A 20 -3.47 -7.83 -11.06
CA THR A 20 -4.37 -8.47 -12.03
C THR A 20 -5.11 -7.43 -12.85
N SER A 21 -5.73 -7.85 -13.95
CA SER A 21 -6.69 -6.98 -14.67
C SER A 21 -7.91 -6.67 -13.78
N PRO A 22 -8.53 -5.50 -13.91
CA PRO A 22 -9.74 -5.08 -13.15
C PRO A 22 -11.02 -5.90 -13.46
N GLY A 23 -10.89 -7.02 -14.18
CA GLY A 23 -11.99 -7.82 -14.71
C GLY A 23 -12.49 -7.29 -16.05
N TRP A 24 -12.96 -8.19 -16.93
CA TRP A 24 -13.49 -7.81 -18.25
C TRP A 24 -14.94 -7.36 -18.11
N GLY A 25 -15.30 -6.21 -18.69
CA GLY A 25 -16.69 -5.71 -18.73
C GLY A 25 -17.24 -5.18 -17.40
N SER A 26 -16.39 -5.01 -16.39
CA SER A 26 -16.77 -4.45 -15.08
C SER A 26 -16.74 -2.91 -15.10
N GLU A 27 -17.46 -2.27 -14.19
CA GLU A 27 -17.31 -0.82 -13.95
C GLU A 27 -15.87 -0.45 -13.57
N LEU A 28 -15.16 -1.34 -12.86
CA LEU A 28 -13.76 -1.13 -12.49
C LEU A 28 -12.84 -1.00 -13.70
N SER A 29 -13.12 -1.74 -14.79
CA SER A 29 -12.30 -1.68 -16.01
C SER A 29 -12.38 -0.35 -16.76
N LYS A 30 -13.35 0.50 -16.41
CA LYS A 30 -13.48 1.86 -16.97
C LYS A 30 -12.63 2.88 -16.21
N GLU A 31 -12.31 2.59 -14.95
CA GLU A 31 -11.71 3.56 -14.02
C GLU A 31 -10.30 3.16 -13.56
N TYR A 32 -9.94 1.88 -13.67
CA TYR A 32 -8.70 1.33 -13.14
C TYR A 32 -7.97 0.46 -14.17
N GLU A 33 -6.66 0.65 -14.28
CA GLU A 33 -5.80 -0.15 -15.16
C GLU A 33 -5.50 -1.55 -14.62
N CYS A 34 -5.40 -1.66 -13.30
CA CYS A 34 -5.11 -2.90 -12.61
C CYS A 34 -5.69 -2.90 -11.19
N VAL A 35 -5.79 -4.10 -10.63
CA VAL A 35 -6.10 -4.31 -9.22
C VAL A 35 -4.94 -5.07 -8.59
N VAL A 36 -4.37 -4.49 -7.53
CA VAL A 36 -3.35 -5.12 -6.70
C VAL A 36 -4.02 -5.80 -5.52
N HIS A 37 -3.78 -7.10 -5.39
CA HIS A 37 -4.25 -7.93 -4.30
C HIS A 37 -3.10 -8.19 -3.34
N THR A 38 -3.35 -8.07 -2.05
CA THR A 38 -2.40 -8.44 -1.01
C THR A 38 -3.14 -9.05 0.17
N VAL A 39 -2.44 -9.86 0.97
CA VAL A 39 -3.02 -10.63 2.06
C VAL A 39 -2.27 -10.31 3.35
N PRO A 40 -2.83 -9.48 4.25
CA PRO A 40 -2.25 -9.30 5.57
C PRO A 40 -2.47 -10.55 6.45
N PRO A 41 -1.60 -10.78 7.45
CA PRO A 41 -1.79 -11.85 8.42
C PRO A 41 -3.04 -11.62 9.28
N PHE A 42 -3.45 -12.63 10.04
CA PHE A 42 -4.39 -12.43 11.15
C PHE A 42 -3.63 -11.99 12.39
N TYR A 43 -4.03 -10.87 13.00
CA TYR A 43 -3.27 -10.22 14.08
C TYR A 43 -3.00 -11.15 15.27
N HIS A 44 -3.98 -11.97 15.68
CA HIS A 44 -3.85 -12.87 16.83
C HIS A 44 -3.51 -14.33 16.47
N HIS A 45 -3.41 -14.68 15.18
CA HIS A 45 -3.33 -16.08 14.75
C HIS A 45 -2.11 -16.35 13.85
N SER A 46 -1.03 -15.61 14.07
CA SER A 46 0.21 -15.74 13.29
C SER A 46 1.38 -16.02 14.26
N PRO A 47 1.55 -17.27 14.72
CA PRO A 47 2.57 -17.61 15.72
C PRO A 47 4.00 -17.47 15.19
N ASP A 48 4.19 -17.63 13.88
CA ASP A 48 5.52 -17.71 13.24
C ASP A 48 5.95 -16.40 12.57
N VAL A 49 5.10 -15.37 12.55
CA VAL A 49 5.35 -14.10 11.87
C VAL A 49 4.85 -12.95 12.73
N ASN A 50 5.72 -11.96 12.98
CA ASN A 50 5.30 -10.71 13.59
C ASN A 50 4.21 -10.07 12.70
N PRO A 51 2.95 -9.94 13.17
CA PRO A 51 1.85 -9.51 12.32
C PRO A 51 2.06 -8.09 11.78
N GLU A 52 2.74 -7.21 12.52
CA GLU A 52 3.06 -5.86 12.07
C GLU A 52 4.06 -5.87 10.91
N GLU A 53 5.08 -6.75 10.95
CA GLU A 53 6.02 -6.95 9.86
C GLU A 53 5.34 -7.56 8.62
N GLY A 54 4.42 -8.50 8.83
CA GLY A 54 3.61 -9.06 7.74
C GLY A 54 2.69 -8.02 7.10
N LEU A 55 2.09 -7.13 7.90
CA LEU A 55 1.29 -6.02 7.39
C LEU A 55 2.16 -4.99 6.65
N SER A 56 3.33 -4.65 7.20
CA SER A 56 4.33 -3.79 6.56
C SER A 56 4.74 -4.37 5.20
N SER A 57 4.99 -5.67 5.13
CA SER A 57 5.32 -6.38 3.88
C SER A 57 4.23 -6.22 2.81
N CYS A 58 2.95 -6.21 3.21
CA CYS A 58 1.85 -5.97 2.28
C CYS A 58 1.99 -4.61 1.58
N TYR A 59 2.26 -3.53 2.31
CA TYR A 59 2.46 -2.21 1.72
C TYR A 59 3.74 -2.14 0.88
N LYS A 60 4.84 -2.71 1.38
CA LYS A 60 6.14 -2.77 0.68
C LYS A 60 6.06 -3.47 -0.67
N GLU A 61 5.22 -4.50 -0.79
CA GLU A 61 5.03 -5.23 -2.05
C GLU A 61 3.93 -4.59 -2.91
N ALA A 62 2.83 -4.13 -2.32
CA ALA A 62 1.67 -3.66 -3.06
C ALA A 62 1.86 -2.27 -3.67
N LEU A 63 2.45 -1.30 -2.95
CA LEU A 63 2.60 0.07 -3.45
C LEU A 63 3.49 0.14 -4.69
N PRO A 64 4.73 -0.40 -4.69
CA PRO A 64 5.59 -0.35 -5.87
C PRO A 64 4.97 -1.10 -7.06
N LEU A 65 4.30 -2.23 -6.78
CA LEU A 65 3.62 -3.01 -7.80
C LEU A 65 2.47 -2.22 -8.43
N GLY A 66 1.66 -1.53 -7.64
CA GLY A 66 0.54 -0.72 -8.13
C GLY A 66 0.98 0.43 -9.01
N PHE A 67 1.99 1.20 -8.56
CA PHE A 67 2.53 2.30 -9.37
C PHE A 67 3.21 1.80 -10.65
N ARG A 68 4.02 0.74 -10.56
CA ARG A 68 4.71 0.19 -11.74
C ARG A 68 3.74 -0.38 -12.78
N GLU A 69 2.79 -1.22 -12.36
CA GLU A 69 1.86 -1.86 -13.29
C GLU A 69 0.83 -0.87 -13.84
N GLY A 70 0.36 0.07 -13.01
CA GLY A 70 -0.52 1.15 -13.47
C GLY A 70 0.15 2.01 -14.52
N ALA A 71 1.40 2.43 -14.30
CA ALA A 71 2.13 3.30 -15.25
C ALA A 71 2.37 2.57 -16.58
N LYS A 72 2.82 1.31 -16.49
CA LYS A 72 3.04 0.44 -17.66
C LYS A 72 1.76 0.26 -18.49
N LYS A 73 0.61 0.03 -17.85
CA LYS A 73 -0.66 -0.22 -18.55
C LYS A 73 -1.28 1.05 -19.14
N ALA A 74 -1.16 2.17 -18.44
CA ALA A 74 -1.59 3.47 -18.94
C ALA A 74 -0.63 4.07 -19.99
N GLY A 75 0.52 3.42 -20.26
CA GLY A 75 1.50 3.91 -21.22
C GLY A 75 2.15 5.22 -20.79
N LEU A 76 2.26 5.46 -19.49
CA LEU A 76 2.86 6.67 -18.93
C LEU A 76 4.39 6.57 -19.05
N LEU A 77 4.97 7.47 -19.83
CA LEU A 77 6.40 7.47 -20.20
C LEU A 77 7.08 8.80 -19.84
N HIS A 78 6.31 9.81 -19.44
CA HIS A 78 6.82 11.14 -19.16
C HIS A 78 6.81 11.44 -17.66
N VAL A 79 7.82 12.18 -17.20
CA VAL A 79 7.97 12.59 -15.79
C VAL A 79 6.81 13.48 -15.31
N SER A 80 6.07 14.11 -16.22
CA SER A 80 4.88 14.92 -15.92
C SER A 80 3.61 14.09 -15.76
N ASP A 81 3.65 12.80 -16.07
CA ASP A 81 2.48 11.94 -15.99
C ASP A 81 2.14 11.67 -14.53
N VAL A 82 0.86 11.81 -14.19
CA VAL A 82 0.37 11.59 -12.83
C VAL A 82 -0.25 10.21 -12.73
N ILE A 83 0.25 9.39 -11.82
CA ILE A 83 -0.32 8.08 -11.50
C ILE A 83 -0.92 8.09 -10.10
N ARG A 84 -2.10 7.47 -9.97
CA ARG A 84 -2.84 7.40 -8.72
C ARG A 84 -3.04 5.97 -8.29
N VAL A 85 -2.74 5.67 -7.04
CA VAL A 85 -3.06 4.40 -6.38
C VAL A 85 -4.02 4.70 -5.24
N ALA A 86 -5.16 4.00 -5.24
CA ALA A 86 -6.08 3.99 -4.11
C ALA A 86 -5.79 2.76 -3.24
N SER A 87 -5.58 2.96 -1.94
CA SER A 87 -5.38 1.90 -0.97
C SER A 87 -6.45 1.95 0.11
N PRO A 88 -7.05 0.83 0.53
CA PRO A 88 -7.73 0.80 1.82
C PRO A 88 -6.70 0.91 2.96
N LEU A 89 -7.17 1.09 4.19
CA LEU A 89 -6.34 0.87 5.37
C LEU A 89 -6.18 -0.65 5.59
N ILE A 90 -5.14 -1.23 5.01
CA ILE A 90 -4.87 -2.68 5.04
C ILE A 90 -4.76 -3.14 6.50
N GLY A 91 -5.40 -4.27 6.82
CA GLY A 91 -5.36 -4.88 8.16
C GLY A 91 -6.46 -4.41 9.12
N ALA A 92 -6.98 -3.19 8.98
CA ALA A 92 -7.94 -2.55 9.90
C ALA A 92 -9.40 -3.08 9.82
N GLY A 93 -9.59 -4.32 9.33
CA GLY A 93 -10.90 -4.94 9.16
C GLY A 93 -10.93 -6.36 9.70
N CYS A 94 -11.41 -7.31 8.89
CA CYS A 94 -11.57 -8.72 9.26
C CYS A 94 -10.27 -9.45 9.69
N ARG A 95 -9.13 -8.80 9.55
CA ARG A 95 -7.80 -9.31 9.92
C ARG A 95 -7.43 -9.00 11.37
N GLY A 96 -8.20 -8.12 12.02
CA GLY A 96 -8.18 -7.90 13.46
C GLY A 96 -7.05 -7.02 13.97
N PHE A 97 -6.38 -6.26 13.11
CA PHE A 97 -5.39 -5.30 13.60
C PHE A 97 -6.07 -4.18 14.37
N PRO A 98 -5.54 -3.79 15.55
CA PRO A 98 -5.96 -2.55 16.19
C PRO A 98 -5.79 -1.37 15.23
N GLY A 99 -6.77 -0.48 15.18
CA GLY A 99 -6.78 0.65 14.22
C GLY A 99 -5.48 1.45 14.25
N ARG A 100 -4.99 1.79 15.45
CA ARG A 100 -3.72 2.50 15.64
C ARG A 100 -2.50 1.78 15.05
N VAL A 101 -2.46 0.44 15.14
CA VAL A 101 -1.36 -0.34 14.58
C VAL A 101 -1.42 -0.29 13.05
N ALA A 102 -2.60 -0.49 12.46
CA ALA A 102 -2.78 -0.41 11.01
C ALA A 102 -2.46 0.99 10.46
N ILE A 103 -2.88 2.05 11.17
CA ILE A 103 -2.57 3.45 10.84
C ILE A 103 -1.06 3.68 10.85
N LYS A 104 -0.39 3.28 11.93
CA LYS A 104 1.05 3.45 12.07
C LYS A 104 1.81 2.78 10.94
N VAL A 105 1.51 1.51 10.65
CA VAL A 105 2.17 0.78 9.56
C VAL A 105 1.86 1.41 8.20
N ALA A 106 0.63 1.84 7.95
CA ALA A 106 0.26 2.53 6.71
C ALA A 106 1.04 3.84 6.53
N ALA A 107 1.14 4.65 7.57
CA ALA A 107 1.88 5.90 7.56
C ALA A 107 3.38 5.68 7.31
N GLU A 108 4.00 4.79 8.11
CA GLU A 108 5.42 4.46 8.01
C GLU A 108 5.80 4.00 6.59
N GLU A 109 5.04 3.07 6.02
CA GLU A 109 5.34 2.49 4.72
C GLU A 109 5.02 3.43 3.55
N SER A 110 4.00 4.28 3.68
CA SER A 110 3.69 5.29 2.66
C SER A 110 4.80 6.34 2.56
N VAL A 111 5.28 6.82 3.71
CA VAL A 111 6.37 7.80 3.77
C VAL A 111 7.68 7.16 3.32
N ARG A 112 7.96 5.93 3.77
CA ARG A 112 9.13 5.15 3.31
C ARG A 112 9.16 5.00 1.79
N TRP A 113 8.04 4.57 1.22
CA TRP A 113 7.92 4.37 -0.23
C TRP A 113 8.17 5.68 -0.98
N ARG A 114 7.50 6.77 -0.57
CA ARG A 114 7.67 8.09 -1.19
C ARG A 114 9.15 8.53 -1.20
N ASP A 115 9.84 8.35 -0.07
CA ASP A 115 11.22 8.82 0.08
C ASP A 115 12.24 7.98 -0.71
N ASN A 116 11.96 6.69 -0.91
CA ASN A 116 12.91 5.75 -1.51
C ASN A 116 12.63 5.45 -2.99
N GLU A 117 11.36 5.50 -3.41
CA GLU A 117 10.89 4.94 -4.67
C GLU A 117 10.00 5.94 -5.47
N GLY A 118 9.51 7.02 -4.85
CA GLY A 118 8.67 8.02 -5.52
C GLY A 118 9.47 8.95 -6.43
N ALA A 119 8.98 9.18 -7.65
CA ALA A 119 9.63 10.03 -8.66
C ALA A 119 9.04 11.45 -8.78
N GLY A 120 7.94 11.76 -8.06
CA GLY A 120 7.36 13.11 -7.97
C GLY A 120 6.09 13.34 -8.82
N GLY A 121 5.50 12.29 -9.37
CA GLY A 121 4.22 12.30 -10.11
C GLY A 121 3.16 11.36 -9.51
N GLU A 122 3.48 10.69 -8.42
CA GLU A 122 2.65 9.66 -7.83
C GLU A 122 1.76 10.19 -6.70
N VAL A 123 0.50 9.73 -6.70
CA VAL A 123 -0.46 10.04 -5.65
C VAL A 123 -0.95 8.74 -5.02
N LEU A 124 -0.72 8.59 -3.72
CA LEU A 124 -1.35 7.55 -2.90
C LEU A 124 -2.54 8.15 -2.16
N ALA A 125 -3.72 7.58 -2.37
CA ALA A 125 -4.96 7.98 -1.69
C ALA A 125 -5.47 6.84 -0.81
N PHE A 126 -5.85 7.14 0.43
CA PHE A 126 -6.45 6.17 1.34
C PHE A 126 -7.98 6.24 1.31
N GLY A 127 -8.63 5.13 0.95
CA GLY A 127 -10.08 4.98 0.98
C GLY A 127 -10.55 4.62 2.38
N ILE A 128 -10.76 5.61 3.24
CA ILE A 128 -11.19 5.42 4.63
C ILE A 128 -12.54 6.13 4.84
N PRO A 129 -13.63 5.39 5.12
CA PRO A 129 -14.95 6.00 5.27
C PRO A 129 -15.13 6.73 6.61
N ASP A 130 -14.39 6.33 7.64
CA ASP A 130 -14.43 6.95 8.96
C ASP A 130 -13.47 8.15 9.01
N ARG A 131 -14.02 9.34 9.23
CA ARG A 131 -13.24 10.58 9.25
C ARG A 131 -12.25 10.65 10.41
N VAL A 132 -12.57 10.08 11.57
CA VAL A 132 -11.66 10.08 12.72
C VAL A 132 -10.42 9.24 12.39
N ILE A 133 -10.62 8.07 11.79
CA ILE A 133 -9.51 7.20 11.34
C ILE A 133 -8.70 7.90 10.24
N ALA A 134 -9.36 8.60 9.31
CA ALA A 134 -8.67 9.35 8.26
C ALA A 134 -7.81 10.48 8.83
N ASP A 135 -8.35 11.26 9.77
CA ASP A 135 -7.62 12.35 10.43
C ASP A 135 -6.44 11.81 11.28
N GLU A 136 -6.63 10.67 11.96
CA GLU A 136 -5.52 9.99 12.66
C GLU A 136 -4.42 9.55 11.70
N LEU A 137 -4.76 9.00 10.53
CA LEU A 137 -3.78 8.62 9.52
C LEU A 137 -3.00 9.82 8.98
N VAL A 138 -3.68 10.94 8.69
CA VAL A 138 -3.01 12.17 8.25
C VAL A 138 -2.01 12.64 9.30
N ASN A 139 -2.41 12.69 10.57
CA ASN A 139 -1.54 13.08 11.67
C ASN A 139 -0.32 12.16 11.79
N GLU A 140 -0.51 10.85 11.64
CA GLU A 140 0.59 9.88 11.74
C GLU A 140 1.57 10.01 10.56
N ILE A 141 1.07 10.21 9.33
CA ILE A 141 1.90 10.47 8.14
C ILE A 141 2.76 11.72 8.35
N GLU A 142 2.19 12.80 8.88
CA GLU A 142 2.95 14.02 9.17
C GLU A 142 4.01 13.80 10.26
N GLN A 143 3.71 12.99 11.28
CA GLN A 143 4.67 12.65 12.32
C GLN A 143 5.85 11.86 11.75
N GLU A 144 5.58 10.86 10.92
CA GLU A 144 6.62 10.06 10.25
C GLU A 144 7.49 10.90 9.31
N ASP A 145 6.88 11.81 8.55
CA ASP A 145 7.60 12.76 7.69
C ASP A 145 8.55 13.66 8.51
N ARG A 146 8.08 14.19 9.66
CA ARG A 146 8.92 14.99 10.57
C ARG A 146 10.07 14.17 11.16
N LYS A 147 9.81 12.93 11.59
CA LYS A 147 10.85 12.03 12.15
C LYS A 147 11.96 11.76 11.13
N ARG A 148 11.60 11.43 9.90
CA ARG A 148 12.57 11.13 8.82
C ARG A 148 13.39 12.32 8.38
N ARG A 149 12.76 13.50 8.23
CA ARG A 149 13.49 14.75 7.92
C ARG A 149 14.50 15.11 9.00
N LYS A 150 14.16 14.88 10.27
CA LYS A 150 15.09 15.10 11.38
C LYS A 150 16.28 14.14 11.30
N ALA A 151 16.04 12.85 11.09
CA ALA A 151 17.09 11.84 10.96
C ALA A 151 18.05 12.12 9.77
N LEU A 152 17.54 12.57 8.63
CA LEU A 152 18.36 12.97 7.48
C LEU A 152 19.28 14.16 7.79
N ARG A 153 18.80 15.16 8.53
CA ARG A 153 19.62 16.32 8.95
C ARG A 153 20.74 15.91 9.88
N GLU A 154 20.46 15.01 10.82
CA GLU A 154 21.45 14.50 11.77
C GLU A 154 22.52 13.65 11.06
N THR A 155 22.13 12.88 10.03
CA THR A 155 23.07 12.06 9.24
C THR A 155 24.01 12.92 8.38
N ASN A 156 23.54 14.06 7.85
CA ASN A 156 24.33 14.96 7.00
C ASN A 156 25.17 15.99 7.77
N SER A 157 25.17 15.95 9.11
CA SER A 157 25.91 16.87 9.97
C SER A 157 27.28 16.33 10.44
N PHE A 158 27.72 15.19 9.89
CA PHE A 158 29.02 14.55 10.12
C PHE A 158 29.79 14.44 8.79
#